data_AF-A0A972T155-F1
#
_entry.id   AF-A0A972T155-F1
#
_cell.length_a   1.000
_cell.length_b   1.000
_cell.length_c   1.000
_cell.angle_alpha   90.00
_cell.angle_beta   90.00
_cell.angle_gamma   90.00
#
_symmetry.space_group_name_H-M   'P 1'
#
loop_
_entity.id
_entity.type
_entity.pdbx_description
1 polymer ?
#
loop_
_entity_poly.entity_id
_entity_poly.type
_entity_poly.pdbx_seq_one_letter_code
_entity_poly.pdbx_strand_id
1 'polypeptide(L)'
;MWSLVFFNSALFLLFVFAFLHPRKKREWRSLGVAAAFIVALFTEMYGFPLTVYILTGVLGAKYPALQPFSHARGHLLATLFLGEKWTLVVCQLGNLFMLGGMALVAAGWWRIYRAQGGLVTGGIYRYLRHPQYLGLIIFAAGLIVQWPTIAGLLMFPLVVLAYVRLAGREEKELEREFGEAYLFYKERTPAFLPFLRRSALNSYSSCREV
;
A
#
# COMPACT_ATOMS: atom_id res chain seq x y z
N MET A 1 24.16 -10.65 1.05
CA MET A 1 23.23 -9.66 1.65
C MET A 1 23.01 -8.46 0.75
N TRP A 2 24.04 -7.75 0.29
CA TRP A 2 23.90 -6.62 -0.64
C TRP A 2 23.22 -6.96 -1.98
N SER A 3 23.39 -8.18 -2.49
CA SER A 3 22.66 -8.67 -3.67
C SER A 3 21.13 -8.59 -3.49
N LEU A 4 20.60 -8.87 -2.29
CA LEU A 4 19.18 -8.73 -1.99
C LEU A 4 18.73 -7.27 -1.95
N VAL A 5 19.59 -6.37 -1.44
CA VAL A 5 19.33 -4.91 -1.46
C VAL A 5 19.18 -4.44 -2.90
N PHE A 6 20.16 -4.75 -3.75
CA PHE A 6 20.14 -4.36 -5.16
C PHE A 6 18.93 -4.93 -5.90
N PHE A 7 18.67 -6.23 -5.74
CA PHE A 7 17.55 -6.90 -6.41
C PHE A 7 16.19 -6.31 -6.02
N ASN A 8 15.91 -6.19 -4.71
CA ASN A 8 14.63 -5.66 -4.25
C ASN A 8 14.47 -4.16 -4.55
N SER A 9 15.55 -3.37 -4.43
CA SER A 9 15.53 -1.96 -4.83
C SER A 9 15.23 -1.82 -6.31
N ALA A 10 15.91 -2.58 -7.17
CA ALA A 10 15.67 -2.53 -8.61
C ALA A 10 14.23 -2.93 -8.97
N LEU A 11 13.69 -3.98 -8.35
CA LEU A 11 12.31 -4.43 -8.57
C LEU A 11 11.29 -3.34 -8.21
N PHE A 12 11.44 -2.71 -7.04
CA PHE A 12 10.54 -1.64 -6.59
C PHE A 12 10.71 -0.36 -7.41
N LEU A 13 11.94 0.00 -7.77
CA LEU A 13 12.21 1.15 -8.64
C LEU A 13 11.58 0.96 -10.02
N LEU A 14 11.65 -0.24 -10.57
CA LEU A 14 11.00 -0.59 -11.83
C LEU A 14 9.48 -0.44 -11.70
N PHE A 15 8.89 -0.94 -10.61
CA PHE A 15 7.46 -0.77 -10.34
C PHE A 15 7.07 0.72 -10.22
N VAL A 16 7.84 1.51 -9.47
CA VAL A 16 7.59 2.95 -9.30
C VAL A 16 7.76 3.71 -10.62
N PHE A 17 8.76 3.36 -11.43
CA PHE A 17 8.99 3.96 -12.73
C PHE A 17 7.87 3.64 -13.72
N ALA A 18 7.41 2.38 -13.75
CA ALA A 18 6.26 1.96 -14.54
C ALA A 18 4.98 2.73 -14.14
N PHE A 19 4.84 3.04 -12.85
CA PHE A 19 3.67 3.75 -12.33
C PHE A 19 3.70 5.27 -12.60
N LEU A 20 4.82 5.90 -12.25
CA LEU A 20 5.04 7.33 -12.37
C LEU A 20 5.68 7.64 -13.72
N HIS A 21 4.98 7.38 -14.83
CA HIS A 21 5.44 7.74 -16.18
C HIS A 21 5.85 9.23 -16.25
N PRO A 22 7.14 9.57 -16.11
CA PRO A 22 7.56 10.93 -15.83
C PRO A 22 7.77 11.65 -17.16
N ARG A 23 6.89 12.60 -17.47
CA ARG A 23 6.96 13.39 -18.72
C ARG A 23 7.64 14.74 -18.53
N LYS A 24 7.67 15.28 -17.30
CA LYS A 24 8.25 16.60 -17.01
C LYS A 24 9.52 16.50 -16.15
N LYS A 25 10.46 17.45 -16.32
CA LYS A 25 11.74 17.51 -15.58
C LYS A 25 11.57 17.57 -14.05
N ARG A 26 10.44 18.09 -13.55
CA ARG A 26 10.07 18.10 -12.12
C ARG A 26 9.66 16.71 -11.62
N GLU A 27 9.03 15.90 -12.46
CA GLU A 27 8.60 14.53 -12.13
C GLU A 27 9.80 13.59 -12.00
N TRP A 28 10.86 13.84 -12.80
CA TRP A 28 12.15 13.16 -12.66
C TRP A 28 12.85 13.47 -11.34
N ARG A 29 12.75 14.70 -10.83
CA ARG A 29 13.29 15.05 -9.50
C ARG A 29 12.52 14.34 -8.39
N SER A 30 11.19 14.29 -8.46
CA SER A 30 10.40 13.53 -7.48
C SER A 30 10.67 12.03 -7.54
N LEU A 31 10.94 11.48 -8.73
CA LEU A 31 11.36 10.09 -8.89
C LEU A 31 12.74 9.84 -8.30
N GLY A 32 13.70 10.75 -8.48
CA GLY A 32 15.02 10.64 -7.85
C GLY A 32 14.92 10.59 -6.33
N VAL A 33 14.06 11.42 -5.74
CA VAL A 33 13.80 11.38 -4.28
C VAL A 33 13.15 10.07 -3.86
N ALA A 34 12.11 9.61 -4.58
CA ALA A 34 11.48 8.32 -4.31
C ALA A 34 12.46 7.15 -4.46
N ALA A 35 13.37 7.24 -5.42
CA ALA A 35 14.36 6.21 -5.68
C ALA A 35 15.43 6.14 -4.60
N ALA A 36 15.98 7.29 -4.20
CA ALA A 36 16.88 7.39 -3.07
C ALA A 36 16.25 6.83 -1.80
N PHE A 37 14.95 7.09 -1.61
CA PHE A 37 14.19 6.56 -0.48
C PHE A 37 14.05 5.03 -0.52
N ILE A 38 13.69 4.46 -1.68
CA ILE A 38 13.56 2.99 -1.85
C ILE A 38 14.89 2.29 -1.56
N VAL A 39 15.98 2.83 -2.11
CA VAL A 39 17.33 2.30 -1.87
C VAL A 39 17.69 2.40 -0.39
N ALA A 40 17.37 3.52 0.26
CA ALA A 40 17.57 3.68 1.70
C ALA A 40 16.76 2.63 2.51
N LEU A 41 15.50 2.38 2.16
CA LEU A 41 14.64 1.39 2.84
C LEU A 41 15.21 -0.03 2.75
N PHE A 42 15.63 -0.47 1.56
CA PHE A 42 16.21 -1.82 1.41
C PHE A 42 17.61 -1.93 2.00
N THR A 43 18.39 -0.85 1.95
CA THR A 43 19.68 -0.78 2.63
C THR A 43 19.49 -0.87 4.14
N GLU A 44 18.44 -0.27 4.69
CA GLU A 44 18.09 -0.36 6.11
C GLU A 44 17.65 -1.77 6.50
N MET A 45 16.88 -2.44 5.64
CA MET A 45 16.32 -3.77 5.93
C MET A 45 17.35 -4.91 5.82
N TYR A 46 18.31 -4.83 4.89
CA TYR A 46 19.26 -5.92 4.60
C TYR A 46 20.74 -5.56 4.73
N GLY A 47 21.05 -4.28 4.97
CA GLY A 47 22.41 -3.75 5.04
C GLY A 47 22.70 -3.14 6.41
N PHE A 48 22.59 -1.81 6.50
CA PHE A 48 22.88 -1.05 7.71
C PHE A 48 21.58 -0.59 8.38
N PRO A 49 21.15 -1.18 9.51
CA PRO A 49 19.89 -0.84 10.16
C PRO A 49 19.97 0.54 10.81
N LEU A 50 19.82 1.57 9.98
CA LEU A 50 20.03 2.98 10.31
C LEU A 50 19.10 3.44 11.44
N THR A 51 17.85 2.96 11.45
CA THR A 51 16.89 3.19 12.54
C THR A 51 17.42 2.69 13.89
N VAL A 52 18.10 1.54 13.91
CA VAL A 52 18.68 0.98 15.14
C VAL A 52 19.85 1.83 15.63
N TYR A 53 20.71 2.30 14.72
CA TYR A 53 21.82 3.18 15.09
C TYR A 53 21.34 4.54 15.63
N ILE A 54 20.34 5.17 14.99
CA ILE A 54 19.75 6.43 15.47
C ILE A 54 19.13 6.23 16.86
N LEU A 55 18.29 5.19 17.02
CA LEU A 55 17.62 4.93 18.30
C LEU A 55 18.62 4.59 19.40
N THR A 56 19.66 3.81 19.12
CA THR A 56 20.70 3.47 20.11
C THR A 56 21.49 4.71 20.51
N GLY A 57 21.76 5.63 19.59
CA GLY A 57 22.40 6.92 19.88
C GLY A 57 21.55 7.83 20.78
N VAL A 58 20.23 7.80 20.64
CA VAL A 58 19.30 8.65 21.42
C VAL A 58 18.92 8.03 22.78
N LEU A 59 18.71 6.71 22.84
CA LEU A 59 18.24 6.00 24.05
C LEU A 59 19.38 5.45 24.93
N GLY A 60 20.61 5.38 24.41
CA GLY A 60 21.79 4.94 25.17
C GLY A 60 21.64 3.53 25.76
N ALA A 61 22.20 3.31 26.96
CA ALA A 61 22.23 2.01 27.65
C ALA A 61 20.92 1.60 28.35
N LYS A 62 19.84 2.40 28.27
CA LYS A 62 18.51 2.05 28.82
C LYS A 62 17.72 1.13 27.87
N TYR A 63 18.43 0.19 27.24
CA TYR A 63 17.89 -0.70 26.22
C TYR A 63 17.62 -2.09 26.82
N PRO A 64 16.36 -2.55 26.89
CA PRO A 64 16.02 -3.89 27.34
C PRO A 64 16.11 -4.91 26.20
N ALA A 65 17.04 -4.75 25.25
CA ALA A 65 17.22 -5.68 24.14
C ALA A 65 18.63 -6.29 24.22
N LEU A 66 18.71 -7.56 24.61
CA LEU A 66 19.95 -8.26 24.93
C LEU A 66 20.95 -8.39 23.76
N GLN A 67 20.58 -8.06 22.50
CA GLN A 67 21.48 -8.00 21.34
C GLN A 67 20.92 -7.05 20.24
N PRO A 68 21.33 -5.77 20.19
CA PRO A 68 20.80 -4.77 19.24
C PRO A 68 21.20 -5.02 17.77
N PHE A 69 22.27 -5.79 17.54
CA PHE A 69 22.92 -5.89 16.23
C PHE A 69 22.54 -7.15 15.43
N SER A 70 21.69 -8.03 15.96
CA SER A 70 21.25 -9.23 15.23
C SER A 70 20.01 -8.93 14.38
N HIS A 71 20.07 -9.24 13.09
CA HIS A 71 18.92 -9.13 12.15
C HIS A 71 17.69 -9.94 12.57
N ALA A 72 17.83 -10.90 13.50
CA ALA A 72 16.74 -11.73 13.98
C ALA A 72 15.69 -10.99 14.82
N ARG A 73 15.91 -9.70 15.15
CA ARG A 73 15.01 -8.88 15.98
C ARG A 73 14.68 -7.52 15.37
N GLY A 74 14.34 -7.48 14.08
CA GLY A 74 13.87 -6.25 13.40
C GLY A 74 12.59 -5.62 13.95
N HIS A 75 11.95 -6.26 14.94
CA HIS A 75 10.76 -5.76 15.64
C HIS A 75 11.07 -4.70 16.71
N LEU A 76 12.10 -3.89 16.48
CA LEU A 76 12.72 -3.04 17.50
C LEU A 76 11.75 -1.98 18.05
N LEU A 77 10.98 -1.32 17.16
CA LEU A 77 9.95 -0.36 17.59
C LEU A 77 8.80 -1.06 18.33
N ALA A 78 8.39 -2.26 17.89
CA ALA A 78 7.34 -3.01 18.59
C ALA A 78 7.80 -3.43 20.00
N THR A 79 9.05 -3.88 20.16
CA THR A 79 9.62 -4.19 21.48
C THR A 79 9.76 -2.96 22.36
N LEU A 80 10.08 -1.79 21.78
CA LEU A 80 10.29 -0.55 22.52
C LEU A 80 8.97 0.04 23.04
N PHE A 81 7.93 0.05 22.22
CA PHE A 81 6.63 0.66 22.57
C PHE A 81 5.68 -0.30 23.30
N LEU A 82 5.75 -1.60 23.03
CA LEU A 82 4.77 -2.58 23.51
C LEU A 82 5.39 -3.70 24.36
N GLY A 83 6.72 -3.83 24.40
CA GLY A 83 7.42 -4.88 25.15
C GLY A 83 7.49 -6.23 24.41
N GLU A 84 8.40 -7.11 24.84
CA GLU A 84 8.68 -8.40 24.16
C GLU A 84 7.45 -9.32 24.08
N LYS A 85 6.61 -9.36 25.12
CA LYS A 85 5.40 -10.20 25.15
C LYS A 85 4.40 -9.82 24.06
N TRP A 86 4.17 -8.52 23.87
CA TRP A 86 3.22 -8.01 22.87
C TRP A 86 3.79 -7.98 21.47
N THR A 87 5.12 -7.95 21.33
CA THR A 87 5.78 -7.97 20.02
C THR A 87 5.39 -9.20 19.21
N LEU A 88 5.37 -10.38 19.84
CA LEU A 88 4.92 -11.61 19.18
C LEU A 88 3.47 -11.52 18.72
N VAL A 89 2.57 -10.98 19.55
CA VAL A 89 1.15 -10.79 19.21
C VAL A 89 1.00 -9.85 18.01
N VAL A 90 1.71 -8.72 18.02
CA VAL A 90 1.73 -7.75 16.91
C VAL A 90 2.26 -8.37 15.63
N CYS A 91 3.28 -9.22 15.71
CA CYS A 91 3.80 -9.96 14.55
C CYS A 91 2.75 -10.92 13.98
N GLN A 92 2.02 -11.63 14.84
CA GLN A 92 0.95 -12.51 14.38
C GLN A 92 -0.22 -11.73 13.76
N LEU A 93 -0.56 -10.57 14.33
CA LEU A 93 -1.51 -9.66 13.69
C LEU A 93 -1.00 -9.24 12.30
N GLY A 94 0.27 -8.83 12.17
CA GLY A 94 0.89 -8.51 10.89
C GLY A 94 0.73 -9.62 9.85
N ASN A 95 1.01 -10.87 10.23
CA ASN A 95 0.78 -12.04 9.38
C ASN A 95 -0.69 -12.18 8.95
N LEU A 96 -1.64 -11.97 9.88
CA LEU A 96 -3.07 -12.00 9.56
C LEU A 96 -3.48 -10.89 8.60
N PHE A 97 -2.93 -9.68 8.76
CA PHE A 97 -3.12 -8.58 7.80
C PHE A 97 -2.57 -8.96 6.42
N MET A 98 -1.37 -9.54 6.34
CA MET A 98 -0.79 -9.97 5.08
C MET A 98 -1.60 -11.08 4.40
N LEU A 99 -1.99 -12.11 5.15
CA LEU A 99 -2.84 -13.20 4.63
C LEU A 99 -4.21 -12.69 4.18
N GLY A 100 -4.84 -11.82 4.98
CA GLY A 100 -6.11 -11.19 4.64
C GLY A 100 -6.02 -10.32 3.40
N GLY A 101 -4.96 -9.51 3.27
CA GLY A 101 -4.69 -8.69 2.11
C GLY A 101 -4.50 -9.52 0.85
N MET A 102 -3.68 -10.57 0.92
CA MET A 102 -3.45 -11.49 -0.19
C MET A 102 -4.71 -12.25 -0.60
N ALA A 103 -5.52 -12.69 0.37
CA ALA A 103 -6.81 -13.33 0.09
C ALA A 103 -7.78 -12.39 -0.63
N LEU A 104 -7.79 -11.10 -0.27
CA LEU A 104 -8.61 -10.08 -0.93
C LEU A 104 -8.17 -9.85 -2.39
N VAL A 105 -6.85 -9.79 -2.62
CA VAL A 105 -6.26 -9.70 -3.97
C VAL A 105 -6.68 -10.91 -4.80
N ALA A 106 -6.47 -12.12 -4.28
CA ALA A 106 -6.82 -13.36 -4.97
C ALA A 106 -8.31 -13.44 -5.31
N ALA A 107 -9.19 -13.09 -4.35
CA ALA A 107 -10.63 -13.06 -4.56
C ALA A 107 -11.06 -12.04 -5.62
N GLY A 108 -10.44 -10.85 -5.64
CA GLY A 108 -10.66 -9.85 -6.66
C GLY A 108 -10.21 -10.33 -8.05
N TRP A 109 -9.00 -10.87 -8.14
CA TRP A 109 -8.41 -11.30 -9.41
C TRP A 109 -9.18 -12.46 -10.03
N TRP A 110 -9.58 -13.43 -9.21
CA TRP A 110 -10.36 -14.58 -9.65
C TRP A 110 -11.69 -14.18 -10.29
N ARG A 111 -12.31 -13.11 -9.79
CA ARG A 111 -13.56 -12.57 -10.37
C ARG A 111 -13.34 -11.85 -11.69
N ILE A 112 -12.30 -11.02 -11.81
CA ILE A 112 -11.96 -10.35 -13.07
C ILE A 112 -11.61 -11.37 -14.16
N TYR A 113 -10.77 -12.35 -13.83
CA TYR A 113 -10.33 -13.35 -14.80
C TYR A 113 -11.49 -14.21 -15.32
N ARG A 114 -12.44 -14.56 -14.44
CA ARG A 114 -13.66 -15.29 -14.83
C ARG A 114 -14.61 -14.47 -15.71
N ALA A 115 -14.54 -13.15 -15.66
CA ALA A 115 -15.44 -12.30 -16.42
C ALA A 115 -15.00 -12.07 -17.87
N GLN A 116 -13.81 -12.52 -18.26
CA GLN A 116 -13.31 -12.50 -19.64
C GLN A 116 -13.49 -11.14 -20.34
N GLY A 117 -13.24 -10.03 -19.64
CA GLY A 117 -13.38 -8.67 -20.16
C GLY A 117 -14.76 -8.04 -19.99
N GLY A 118 -15.73 -8.74 -19.39
CA GLY A 118 -17.01 -8.16 -18.99
C GLY A 118 -16.93 -7.36 -17.69
N LEU A 119 -17.86 -6.42 -17.51
CA LEU A 119 -17.98 -5.62 -16.29
C LEU A 119 -18.37 -6.50 -15.08
N VAL A 120 -17.51 -6.54 -14.06
CA VAL A 120 -17.73 -7.31 -12.83
C VAL A 120 -18.36 -6.46 -11.75
N THR A 121 -19.62 -6.76 -11.42
CA THR A 121 -20.37 -6.06 -10.34
C THR A 121 -20.80 -6.99 -9.20
N GLY A 122 -20.55 -8.29 -9.33
CA GLY A 122 -20.99 -9.32 -8.37
C GLY A 122 -19.96 -9.71 -7.31
N GLY A 123 -20.43 -10.35 -6.24
CA GLY A 123 -19.58 -10.88 -5.17
C GLY A 123 -18.91 -9.77 -4.36
N ILE A 124 -17.58 -9.81 -4.23
CA ILE A 124 -16.80 -8.80 -3.49
C ILE A 124 -16.91 -7.40 -4.14
N TYR A 125 -17.06 -7.35 -5.48
CA TYR A 125 -17.25 -6.12 -6.24
C TYR A 125 -18.58 -5.43 -5.95
N ARG A 126 -19.56 -6.11 -5.34
CA ARG A 126 -20.81 -5.47 -4.88
C ARG A 126 -20.57 -4.50 -3.72
N TYR A 127 -19.54 -4.74 -2.92
CA TYR A 127 -19.29 -3.97 -1.69
C TYR A 127 -18.25 -2.87 -1.90
N LEU A 128 -17.31 -3.08 -2.83
CA LEU A 128 -16.20 -2.16 -3.09
C LEU A 128 -15.65 -2.38 -4.50
N ARG A 129 -15.36 -1.27 -5.20
CA ARG A 129 -14.97 -1.31 -6.61
C ARG A 129 -13.55 -1.81 -6.84
N HIS A 130 -12.67 -1.65 -5.85
CA HIS A 130 -11.24 -1.96 -5.97
C HIS A 130 -10.72 -2.91 -4.86
N PRO A 131 -11.19 -4.17 -4.80
CA PRO A 131 -10.78 -5.12 -3.76
C PRO A 131 -9.30 -5.44 -3.80
N GLN A 132 -8.73 -5.49 -4.99
CA GLN A 132 -7.34 -5.85 -5.18
C GLN A 132 -6.42 -4.78 -4.60
N TYR A 133 -6.68 -3.50 -4.91
CA TYR A 133 -5.91 -2.40 -4.36
C TYR A 133 -6.09 -2.26 -2.85
N LEU A 134 -7.30 -2.48 -2.32
CA LEU A 134 -7.49 -2.53 -0.87
C LEU A 134 -6.68 -3.66 -0.24
N GLY A 135 -6.64 -4.84 -0.87
CA GLY A 135 -5.86 -5.98 -0.41
C GLY A 135 -4.35 -5.71 -0.40
N LEU A 136 -3.84 -5.04 -1.43
CA LEU A 136 -2.45 -4.59 -1.49
C LEU A 136 -2.11 -3.57 -0.40
N ILE A 137 -3.02 -2.64 -0.09
CA ILE A 137 -2.85 -1.68 1.01
C ILE A 137 -2.82 -2.40 2.37
N ILE A 138 -3.73 -3.35 2.60
CA ILE A 138 -3.80 -4.16 3.82
C ILE A 138 -2.53 -5.01 3.97
N PHE A 139 -2.05 -5.61 2.87
CA PHE A 139 -0.82 -6.37 2.84
C PHE A 139 0.40 -5.49 3.18
N ALA A 140 0.50 -4.30 2.57
CA ALA A 140 1.55 -3.33 2.85
C ALA A 140 1.51 -2.84 4.32
N ALA A 141 0.31 -2.68 4.89
CA ALA A 141 0.15 -2.34 6.30
C ALA A 141 0.66 -3.48 7.21
N GLY A 142 0.34 -4.75 6.88
CA GLY A 142 0.86 -5.90 7.60
C GLY A 142 2.39 -5.99 7.59
N LEU A 143 3.02 -5.67 6.45
CA LEU A 143 4.48 -5.58 6.34
C LEU A 143 5.08 -4.52 7.26
N ILE A 144 4.44 -3.35 7.40
CA ILE A 144 4.92 -2.27 8.30
C ILE A 144 4.73 -2.66 9.76
N VAL A 145 3.62 -3.33 10.09
CA VAL A 145 3.38 -3.83 11.44
C VAL A 145 4.44 -4.86 11.84
N GLN A 146 4.87 -5.69 10.89
CA GLN A 146 5.90 -6.69 11.13
C GLN A 146 7.31 -6.07 11.13
N TRP A 147 7.62 -5.17 10.21
CA TRP A 147 8.92 -4.50 10.12
C TRP A 147 8.74 -2.99 10.14
N PRO A 148 8.46 -2.41 11.33
CA PRO A 148 8.23 -0.98 11.47
C PRO A 148 9.56 -0.25 11.31
N THR A 149 9.90 0.07 10.06
CA THR A 149 11.02 0.95 9.72
C THR A 149 10.52 2.37 9.55
N ILE A 150 11.33 3.36 9.92
CA ILE A 150 11.00 4.78 9.69
C ILE A 150 10.75 5.01 8.20
N ALA A 151 11.55 4.35 7.35
CA ALA A 151 11.39 4.39 5.92
C ALA A 151 10.01 3.84 5.46
N GLY A 152 9.62 2.65 5.94
CA GLY A 152 8.32 2.04 5.61
C GLY A 152 7.13 2.92 6.03
N LEU A 153 7.20 3.52 7.21
CA LEU A 153 6.14 4.37 7.76
C LEU A 153 5.93 5.64 6.92
N LEU A 154 7.01 6.24 6.41
CA LEU A 154 6.95 7.41 5.53
C LEU A 154 6.49 7.05 4.10
N MET A 155 6.82 5.85 3.60
CA MET A 155 6.41 5.42 2.25
C MET A 155 4.98 4.92 2.16
N PHE A 156 4.45 4.37 3.24
CA PHE A 156 3.07 3.89 3.27
C PHE A 156 2.04 4.88 2.70
N PRO A 157 1.97 6.15 3.14
CA PRO A 157 1.03 7.12 2.58
C PRO A 157 1.27 7.37 1.08
N LEU A 158 2.51 7.29 0.60
CA LEU A 158 2.82 7.44 -0.83
C LEU A 158 2.26 6.26 -1.64
N VAL A 159 2.43 5.04 -1.13
CA VAL A 159 1.90 3.80 -1.75
C VAL A 159 0.38 3.82 -1.77
N VAL A 160 -0.26 4.19 -0.66
CA VAL A 160 -1.72 4.37 -0.59
C VAL A 160 -2.19 5.39 -1.63
N LEU A 161 -1.54 6.55 -1.69
CA LEU A 161 -1.87 7.59 -2.66
C LEU A 161 -1.69 7.13 -4.11
N ALA A 162 -0.65 6.34 -4.39
CA ALA A 162 -0.41 5.76 -5.70
C ALA A 162 -1.57 4.83 -6.10
N TYR A 163 -1.97 3.89 -5.25
CA TYR A 163 -3.09 2.99 -5.54
C TYR A 163 -4.43 3.72 -5.69
N VAL A 164 -4.69 4.75 -4.89
CA VAL A 164 -5.90 5.58 -5.04
C VAL A 164 -5.90 6.31 -6.38
N ARG A 165 -4.75 6.82 -6.84
CA ARG A 165 -4.66 7.45 -8.17
C ARG A 165 -4.78 6.44 -9.30
N LEU A 166 -4.26 5.24 -9.14
CA LEU A 166 -4.38 4.17 -10.15
C LEU A 166 -5.83 3.78 -10.36
N ALA A 167 -6.53 3.49 -9.26
CA ALA A 167 -7.95 3.21 -9.29
C ALA A 167 -8.70 4.31 -10.01
N GLY A 168 -8.45 5.59 -9.69
CA GLY A 168 -9.10 6.71 -10.38
C GLY A 168 -8.81 6.83 -11.87
N ARG A 169 -7.70 6.27 -12.38
CA ARG A 169 -7.43 6.17 -13.83
C ARG A 169 -8.21 5.01 -14.45
N GLU A 170 -8.18 3.85 -13.80
CA GLU A 170 -8.94 2.67 -14.22
C GLU A 170 -10.45 2.97 -14.26
N GLU A 171 -10.99 3.71 -13.28
CA GLU A 171 -12.40 4.12 -13.31
C GLU A 171 -12.74 4.93 -14.57
N LYS A 172 -11.83 5.79 -15.05
CA LYS A 172 -12.06 6.58 -16.27
C LYS A 172 -11.99 5.74 -17.53
N GLU A 173 -11.18 4.68 -17.53
CA GLU A 173 -11.12 3.73 -18.63
C GLU A 173 -12.40 2.89 -18.66
N LEU A 174 -12.86 2.41 -17.51
CA LEU A 174 -14.12 1.68 -17.38
C LEU A 174 -15.34 2.55 -17.73
N GLU A 175 -15.34 3.84 -17.39
CA GLU A 175 -16.36 4.80 -17.83
C GLU A 175 -16.41 4.93 -19.36
N ARG A 176 -15.27 4.86 -20.04
CA ARG A 176 -15.20 4.93 -21.51
C ARG A 176 -15.61 3.63 -22.18
N GLU A 177 -15.27 2.49 -21.58
CA GLU A 177 -15.53 1.16 -22.15
C GLU A 177 -16.97 0.71 -21.92
N PHE A 178 -17.49 0.88 -20.70
CA PHE A 178 -18.80 0.36 -20.29
C PHE A 178 -19.89 1.44 -20.14
N GLY A 179 -19.54 2.71 -20.27
CA GLY A 179 -20.50 3.83 -20.30
C GLY A 179 -21.46 3.85 -19.12
N GLU A 180 -22.77 3.91 -19.42
CA GLU A 180 -23.83 4.00 -18.41
C GLU A 180 -23.88 2.81 -17.44
N ALA A 181 -23.55 1.60 -17.90
CA ALA A 181 -23.55 0.41 -17.04
C ALA A 181 -22.55 0.55 -15.89
N TYR A 182 -21.38 1.16 -16.16
CA TYR A 182 -20.40 1.44 -15.12
C TYR A 182 -20.79 2.61 -14.22
N LEU A 183 -21.39 3.66 -14.77
CA LEU A 183 -21.88 4.80 -13.99
C LEU A 183 -22.91 4.37 -12.94
N PHE A 184 -23.89 3.55 -13.34
CA PHE A 184 -24.89 3.01 -12.43
C PHE A 184 -24.28 2.13 -11.33
N TYR A 185 -23.27 1.33 -11.68
CA TYR A 185 -22.51 0.54 -10.72
C TYR A 185 -21.69 1.42 -9.75
N LYS A 186 -21.07 2.49 -10.26
CA LYS A 186 -20.27 3.47 -9.51
C LYS A 186 -21.10 4.26 -8.49
N GLU A 187 -22.36 4.58 -8.79
CA GLU A 187 -23.26 5.22 -7.85
C GLU A 187 -23.63 4.32 -6.66
N ARG A 188 -23.72 3.02 -6.90
CA ARG A 188 -24.14 2.02 -5.92
C ARG A 188 -22.99 1.49 -5.07
N THR A 189 -21.76 1.60 -5.55
CA THR A 189 -20.60 0.91 -4.98
C THR A 189 -19.47 1.88 -4.63
N PRO A 190 -18.99 1.93 -3.38
CA PRO A 190 -17.89 2.79 -2.97
C PRO A 190 -16.55 2.35 -3.58
N ALA A 191 -15.57 3.26 -3.67
CA ALA A 191 -14.26 2.96 -4.26
C ALA A 191 -13.43 1.99 -3.41
N PHE A 192 -13.23 2.30 -2.12
CA PHE A 192 -12.32 1.57 -1.21
C PHE A 192 -12.90 1.32 0.17
N LEU A 193 -13.46 2.36 0.81
CA LEU A 193 -14.06 2.27 2.14
C LEU A 193 -15.57 2.58 2.04
N PRO A 194 -16.43 1.74 2.65
CA PRO A 194 -17.88 1.90 2.54
C PRO A 194 -18.42 3.19 3.17
N PHE A 195 -17.67 3.82 4.08
CA PHE A 195 -18.07 5.02 4.80
C PHE A 195 -17.69 6.34 4.11
N LEU A 196 -16.82 6.31 3.09
CA LEU A 196 -16.48 7.48 2.28
C LEU A 196 -17.48 7.61 1.13
N ARG A 197 -18.76 7.77 1.47
CA ARG A 197 -19.79 8.12 0.48
C ARG A 197 -19.52 9.57 0.06
N ARG A 198 -18.88 9.75 -1.09
CA ARG A 198 -18.83 11.05 -1.75
C ARG A 198 -20.25 11.30 -2.24
N SER A 199 -21.00 12.10 -1.49
CA SER A 199 -22.31 12.62 -1.90
C SER A 199 -22.13 13.44 -3.17
N ALA A 200 -22.07 12.76 -4.32
CA ALA A 200 -22.33 13.35 -5.62
C ALA A 200 -23.83 13.20 -5.85
N LEU A 201 -24.61 13.99 -5.13
CA LEU A 201 -26.01 14.24 -5.46
C LEU A 201 -26.14 15.73 -5.75
N ASN A 202 -26.95 16.01 -6.77
CA ASN A 202 -27.40 17.32 -7.25
C ASN A 202 -26.49 18.12 -8.20
N SER A 203 -26.40 17.67 -9.45
CA SER A 203 -26.37 18.64 -10.57
C SER A 203 -27.15 18.23 -11.84
N TYR A 204 -27.85 17.09 -11.86
CA TYR A 204 -28.61 16.65 -13.06
C TYR A 204 -30.13 16.90 -13.03
N SER A 205 -30.67 17.54 -11.98
CA SER A 205 -32.12 17.82 -11.89
C SER A 205 -32.55 19.17 -12.48
N SER A 206 -31.64 19.97 -13.03
CA SER A 206 -31.98 21.33 -13.52
C SER A 206 -32.25 21.45 -15.03
N CYS A 207 -32.19 20.36 -15.81
CA CYS A 207 -32.44 20.40 -17.27
C CYS A 207 -33.78 19.75 -17.70
N ARG A 208 -34.79 19.71 -16.81
CA ARG A 208 -36.11 19.16 -17.17
C ARG A 208 -37.31 20.06 -16.94
N GLU A 209 -37.09 21.32 -16.58
CA GLU A 209 -38.13 22.34 -16.54
C GLU A 209 -37.52 23.68 -16.97
N VAL A 210 -37.60 23.97 -18.27
CA VAL A 210 -38.00 25.24 -18.93
C VAL A 210 -37.91 25.03 -20.44
#